data_AF-A0A1G1D0D1-F1
#
_entry.id   AF-A0A1G1D0D1-F1
#
_cell.length_a   1.000
_cell.length_b   1.000
_cell.length_c   1.000
_cell.angle_alpha   90.00
_cell.angle_beta   90.00
_cell.angle_gamma   90.00
#
_symmetry.space_group_name_H-M   'P 1'
#
loop_
_entity.id
_entity.type
_entity.pdbx_description
1 polymer ?
#
loop_
_entity_poly.entity_id
_entity_poly.type
_entity_poly.pdbx_seq_one_letter_code
_entity_poly.pdbx_strand_id
1 'polypeptide(L)'
;MDLGKKNIKFGFLWVTLATFLGFILAIKLQTGGEEWQKSPVHMYWRTAHVHANTLAILNILYGLFIGRVGLGDGAKNLGSNLAIAGMVLMPLGLFFVPLIPPAGYIIPIGEWCIIISMGMMAAGAFKSIS
;
A
#
# COMPACT_ATOMS: atom_id res chain seq x y z
N MET A 1 -18.99 7.69 10.99
CA MET A 1 -18.95 6.69 9.89
C MET A 1 -18.23 7.19 8.63
N ASP A 2 -17.66 8.41 8.59
CA ASP A 2 -17.08 8.97 7.36
C ASP A 2 -15.54 8.84 7.24
N LEU A 3 -14.82 8.80 8.37
CA LEU A 3 -13.35 8.84 8.42
C LEU A 3 -12.65 7.76 7.57
N GLY A 4 -13.19 6.54 7.51
CA GLY A 4 -12.58 5.42 6.80
C GLY A 4 -13.03 5.23 5.34
N LYS A 5 -14.04 5.97 4.87
CA LYS A 5 -14.60 5.77 3.52
C LYS A 5 -13.59 6.05 2.43
N LYS A 6 -12.73 7.06 2.62
CA LYS A 6 -11.66 7.38 1.66
C LYS A 6 -10.68 6.22 1.53
N ASN A 7 -10.27 5.59 2.63
CA ASN A 7 -9.37 4.43 2.60
C ASN A 7 -9.97 3.27 1.81
N ILE A 8 -11.26 2.99 2.02
CA ILE A 8 -11.96 1.93 1.29
C ILE A 8 -11.98 2.24 -0.21
N LYS A 9 -12.39 3.46 -0.61
CA LYS A 9 -12.43 3.88 -2.02
C LYS A 9 -11.05 3.79 -2.69
N PHE A 10 -10.04 4.40 -2.07
CA PHE A 10 -8.68 4.38 -2.60
C PHE A 10 -8.07 2.98 -2.60
N GLY A 11 -8.38 2.16 -1.60
CA GLY A 11 -7.93 0.76 -1.56
C GLY A 11 -8.50 -0.07 -2.70
N PHE A 12 -9.80 0.05 -3.02
CA PHE A 12 -10.38 -0.64 -4.19
C PHE A 12 -9.82 -0.13 -5.52
N LEU A 13 -9.59 1.18 -5.65
CA LEU A 13 -8.89 1.73 -6.82
C LEU A 13 -7.48 1.13 -6.93
N TRP A 14 -6.73 1.10 -5.82
CA TRP A 14 -5.33 0.66 -5.82
C TRP A 14 -5.19 -0.84 -6.06
N VAL A 15 -6.07 -1.68 -5.49
CA VAL A 15 -6.07 -3.12 -5.76
C VAL A 15 -6.38 -3.41 -7.24
N THR A 16 -7.22 -2.58 -7.87
CA THR A 16 -7.51 -2.68 -9.32
C THR A 16 -6.27 -2.41 -10.14
N LEU A 17 -5.54 -1.32 -9.83
CA LEU A 17 -4.27 -0.97 -10.50
C LEU A 17 -3.19 -2.03 -10.25
N ALA A 18 -3.08 -2.53 -9.03
CA ALA A 18 -2.14 -3.59 -8.67
C ALA A 18 -2.45 -4.89 -9.43
N THR A 19 -3.72 -5.26 -9.54
CA THR A 19 -4.17 -6.43 -10.30
C THR A 19 -3.85 -6.26 -11.79
N PHE A 20 -4.04 -5.06 -12.33
CA PHE A 20 -3.67 -4.76 -13.71
C PHE A 20 -2.16 -4.89 -13.95
N LEU A 21 -1.31 -4.46 -13.01
CA LEU A 21 0.13 -4.73 -13.07
C LEU A 21 0.43 -6.24 -13.05
N GLY A 22 -0.31 -7.01 -12.24
CA GLY A 22 -0.22 -8.47 -12.21
C GLY A 22 -0.57 -9.12 -13.56
N PHE A 23 -1.58 -8.59 -14.24
CA PHE A 23 -1.96 -9.01 -15.59
C PHE A 23 -0.83 -8.75 -16.61
N ILE A 24 -0.20 -7.57 -16.56
CA ILE A 24 0.96 -7.25 -17.41
C ILE A 24 2.13 -8.22 -17.13
N LEU A 25 2.42 -8.47 -15.84
CA LEU A 25 3.46 -9.41 -15.42
C LEU A 25 3.17 -10.84 -15.93
N ALA A 26 1.91 -11.28 -15.88
CA ALA A 26 1.50 -12.59 -16.37
C ALA A 26 1.68 -12.73 -17.90
N ILE A 27 1.33 -11.70 -18.67
CA ILE A 27 1.59 -11.69 -20.13
C ILE A 27 3.10 -11.76 -20.40
N LYS A 28 3.89 -10.95 -19.68
CA LYS A 28 5.35 -10.91 -19.85
C LYS A 28 6.04 -12.19 -19.38
N LEU A 29 5.44 -12.94 -18.45
CA LEU A 29 5.92 -14.27 -18.08
C LEU A 29 5.89 -15.23 -19.27
N GLN A 30 4.88 -15.13 -20.13
CA GLN A 30 4.73 -15.97 -21.33
C GLN A 30 5.53 -15.45 -22.54
N THR A 31 5.65 -14.12 -22.66
CA THR A 31 6.16 -13.48 -23.89
C THR A 31 7.56 -12.85 -23.76
N GLY A 32 8.05 -12.63 -22.54
CA GLY A 32 9.26 -11.83 -22.30
C GLY A 32 10.58 -12.58 -22.41
N GLY A 33 10.56 -13.92 -22.47
CA GLY A 33 11.77 -14.74 -22.51
C GLY A 33 12.65 -14.65 -21.26
N GLU A 34 13.83 -15.26 -21.31
CA GLU A 34 14.76 -15.35 -20.18
C GLU A 34 15.33 -13.99 -19.76
N GLU A 35 15.56 -13.09 -20.73
CA GLU A 35 16.08 -11.74 -20.47
C GLU A 35 15.14 -10.93 -19.56
N TRP A 36 13.84 -10.94 -19.86
CA TRP A 36 12.84 -10.29 -19.01
C TRP A 36 12.84 -10.88 -17.59
N GLN A 37 12.89 -12.21 -17.47
CA GLN A 37 12.82 -12.89 -16.17
C GLN A 37 13.96 -12.48 -15.24
N LYS A 38 15.15 -12.23 -15.80
CA LYS A 38 16.34 -11.79 -15.07
C LYS A 38 16.45 -10.27 -14.92
N SER A 39 15.57 -9.50 -15.56
CA SER A 39 15.65 -8.04 -15.54
C SER A 39 15.33 -7.45 -14.15
N PRO A 40 16.00 -6.35 -13.76
CA PRO A 40 15.64 -5.61 -12.55
C PRO A 40 14.19 -5.12 -12.59
N VAL A 41 13.68 -4.73 -13.78
CA VAL A 41 12.30 -4.28 -13.97
C VAL A 41 11.31 -5.37 -13.54
N HIS A 42 11.50 -6.60 -14.00
CA HIS A 42 10.64 -7.72 -13.61
C HIS A 42 10.65 -7.95 -12.09
N MET A 43 11.84 -7.96 -11.47
CA MET A 43 11.98 -8.15 -10.03
C MET A 43 11.24 -7.05 -9.24
N TYR A 44 11.49 -5.79 -9.56
CA TYR A 44 10.91 -4.65 -8.86
C TYR A 44 9.39 -4.53 -9.09
N TRP A 45 8.92 -4.77 -10.31
CA TRP A 45 7.49 -4.71 -10.62
C TRP A 45 6.71 -5.86 -9.98
N ARG A 46 7.28 -7.06 -9.88
CA ARG A 46 6.67 -8.15 -9.12
C ARG A 46 6.54 -7.81 -7.64
N THR A 47 7.59 -7.22 -7.06
CA THR A 47 7.58 -6.75 -5.67
C THR A 47 6.54 -5.62 -5.48
N ALA A 48 6.50 -4.65 -6.41
CA ALA A 48 5.51 -3.58 -6.41
C ALA A 48 4.08 -4.13 -6.49
N HIS A 49 3.80 -5.12 -7.34
CA HIS A 49 2.49 -5.77 -7.46
C HIS A 49 2.04 -6.41 -6.14
N VAL A 50 2.92 -7.20 -5.49
CA VAL A 50 2.60 -7.88 -4.23
C VAL A 50 2.34 -6.86 -3.11
N HIS A 51 3.22 -5.88 -2.95
CA HIS A 51 3.05 -4.84 -1.94
C HIS A 51 1.85 -3.94 -2.21
N ALA A 52 1.59 -3.55 -3.46
CA ALA A 52 0.41 -2.74 -3.81
C ALA A 52 -0.90 -3.45 -3.44
N ASN A 53 -1.04 -4.75 -3.74
CA ASN A 53 -2.21 -5.52 -3.34
C ASN A 53 -2.33 -5.63 -1.82
N THR A 54 -1.24 -6.00 -1.14
CA THR A 54 -1.23 -6.18 0.31
C THR A 54 -1.60 -4.90 1.04
N LEU A 55 -0.97 -3.78 0.66
CA LEU A 55 -1.22 -2.48 1.27
C LEU A 55 -2.60 -1.93 0.91
N ALA A 56 -3.12 -2.20 -0.29
CA ALA A 56 -4.49 -1.86 -0.66
C ALA A 56 -5.51 -2.57 0.23
N ILE A 57 -5.35 -3.88 0.42
CA ILE A 57 -6.23 -4.67 1.30
C ILE A 57 -6.13 -4.18 2.74
N LEU A 58 -4.90 -3.98 3.25
CA LEU A 58 -4.70 -3.40 4.58
C LEU A 58 -5.35 -2.03 4.72
N ASN A 59 -5.30 -1.18 3.70
CA ASN A 59 -5.93 0.13 3.72
C ASN A 59 -7.47 0.04 3.71
N ILE A 60 -8.06 -0.92 2.99
CA ILE A 60 -9.50 -1.20 3.05
C ILE A 60 -9.89 -1.63 4.46
N LEU A 61 -9.17 -2.61 5.03
CA LEU A 61 -9.39 -3.07 6.40
C LEU A 61 -9.25 -1.92 7.40
N TYR A 62 -8.22 -1.09 7.23
CA TYR A 62 -8.02 0.10 8.05
C TYR A 62 -9.25 1.01 8.03
N GLY A 63 -9.79 1.30 6.84
CA GLY A 63 -11.01 2.10 6.69
C GLY A 63 -12.24 1.48 7.36
N LEU A 64 -12.35 0.15 7.34
CA LEU A 64 -13.46 -0.59 7.98
C LEU A 64 -13.39 -0.54 9.51
N PHE A 65 -12.19 -0.53 10.10
CA PHE A 65 -12.00 -0.64 11.55
C PHE A 65 -11.70 0.68 12.27
N ILE A 66 -11.18 1.70 11.58
CA ILE A 66 -10.73 2.95 12.23
C ILE A 66 -11.83 3.71 12.98
N GLY A 67 -13.09 3.53 12.60
CA GLY A 67 -14.22 4.12 13.31
C GLY A 67 -14.49 3.50 14.69
N ARG A 68 -14.02 2.27 14.92
CA ARG A 68 -14.34 1.44 16.10
C ARG A 68 -13.26 1.47 17.18
N VAL A 69 -12.13 2.10 16.92
CA VAL A 69 -11.01 2.15 17.86
C VAL A 69 -11.09 3.35 18.80
N GLY A 70 -10.52 3.19 20.01
CA GLY A 70 -10.44 4.15 21.11
C GLY A 70 -9.43 5.28 20.88
N LEU A 71 -9.47 5.87 19.69
CA LEU A 71 -8.69 7.04 19.31
C LEU A 71 -9.61 8.26 19.12
N GLY A 72 -9.07 9.45 19.41
CA GLY A 72 -9.71 10.71 19.03
C GLY A 72 -9.72 10.92 17.51
N ASP A 73 -10.62 11.77 17.02
CA ASP A 73 -10.85 11.96 15.58
C ASP A 73 -9.60 12.48 14.83
N GLY A 74 -8.80 13.34 15.46
CA GLY A 74 -7.53 13.81 14.88
C GLY A 74 -6.54 12.67 14.63
N ALA A 75 -6.37 11.78 15.61
CA ALA A 75 -5.51 10.60 15.47
C ALA A 75 -6.06 9.63 14.43
N LYS A 76 -7.38 9.40 14.40
CA LYS A 76 -8.03 8.58 13.37
C LYS A 76 -7.78 9.12 11.97
N ASN A 77 -7.93 10.43 11.77
CA ASN A 77 -7.72 11.08 10.48
C ASN A 77 -6.24 11.03 10.05
N LEU A 78 -5.30 11.27 10.97
CA LEU A 78 -3.87 11.17 10.69
C LEU A 78 -3.50 9.75 10.26
N GLY A 79 -3.86 8.74 11.05
CA GLY A 79 -3.54 7.36 10.73
C GLY A 79 -4.19 6.88 9.42
N SER A 80 -5.40 7.36 9.12
CA SER A 80 -6.09 7.14 7.84
C SER A 80 -5.33 7.74 6.65
N ASN A 81 -4.82 8.98 6.78
CA ASN A 81 -3.99 9.60 5.75
C ASN A 81 -2.65 8.89 5.57
N LEU A 82 -2.01 8.48 6.67
CA LEU A 82 -0.76 7.72 6.64
C LEU A 82 -0.93 6.35 5.97
N ALA A 83 -2.05 5.65 6.21
CA ALA A 83 -2.35 4.39 5.52
C ALA A 83 -2.42 4.58 4.00
N ILE A 84 -3.09 5.63 3.54
CA ILE A 84 -3.19 5.97 2.11
C ILE A 84 -1.82 6.34 1.54
N ALA A 85 -1.07 7.22 2.23
CA ALA A 85 0.25 7.63 1.80
C ALA A 85 1.20 6.44 1.67
N GLY A 86 1.23 5.56 2.67
CA GLY A 86 2.06 4.37 2.66
C GLY A 86 1.68 3.36 1.56
N MET A 87 0.38 3.14 1.35
CA MET A 87 -0.15 2.29 0.28
C MET A 87 0.28 2.78 -1.12
N VAL A 88 0.43 4.10 -1.30
CA VAL A 88 0.80 4.69 -2.59
C VAL A 88 2.32 4.80 -2.74
N LEU A 89 3.00 5.45 -1.79
CA LEU A 89 4.42 5.81 -1.92
C LEU A 89 5.33 4.59 -2.04
N MET A 90 5.11 3.57 -1.21
CA MET A 90 6.00 2.41 -1.18
C MET A 90 5.95 1.61 -2.49
N PRO A 91 4.76 1.20 -3.00
CA PRO A 91 4.68 0.48 -4.27
C PRO A 91 5.04 1.32 -5.49
N LEU A 92 4.76 2.64 -5.47
CA LEU A 92 5.23 3.51 -6.56
C LEU A 92 6.75 3.62 -6.58
N GLY A 93 7.40 3.70 -5.43
CA GLY A 93 8.87 3.69 -5.35
C GLY A 93 9.45 2.42 -5.97
N LEU A 94 8.90 1.27 -5.62
CA LEU A 94 9.26 -0.02 -6.22
C LEU A 94 8.98 -0.06 -7.73
N PHE A 95 7.86 0.49 -8.19
CA PHE A 95 7.52 0.49 -9.60
C PHE A 95 8.49 1.35 -10.43
N PHE A 96 8.87 2.52 -9.90
CA PHE A 96 9.69 3.49 -10.63
C PHE A 96 11.19 3.31 -10.45
N VAL A 97 11.69 2.72 -9.36
CA VAL A 97 13.14 2.59 -9.12
C VAL A 97 13.95 1.95 -10.26
N PRO A 98 13.48 0.92 -11.01
CA PRO A 98 14.27 0.41 -12.13
C PRO A 98 14.33 1.38 -13.34
N LEU A 99 13.46 2.39 -13.38
CA LEU A 99 13.39 3.40 -14.45
C LEU A 99 14.04 4.73 -14.04
N ILE A 100 13.90 5.09 -12.76
CA ILE A 100 14.34 6.34 -12.15
C ILE A 100 14.91 5.97 -10.78
N PRO A 101 16.21 5.62 -10.67
CA PRO A 101 16.80 5.12 -9.43
C PRO A 101 16.55 6.00 -8.18
N PRO A 102 16.53 7.34 -8.27
CA PRO A 102 16.17 8.19 -7.13
C PRO A 102 14.76 7.95 -6.55
N ALA A 103 13.84 7.33 -7.31
CA ALA A 103 12.54 6.90 -6.78
C ALA A 103 12.68 5.87 -5.64
N GLY A 104 13.83 5.22 -5.49
CA GLY A 104 14.10 4.37 -4.32
C GLY A 104 13.96 5.09 -2.98
N TYR A 105 14.16 6.42 -2.93
CA TYR A 105 14.07 7.19 -1.69
C TYR A 105 12.64 7.31 -1.13
N ILE A 106 11.59 7.11 -1.95
CA ILE A 106 10.21 7.17 -1.47
C ILE A 106 9.73 5.87 -0.82
N ILE A 107 10.42 4.75 -1.07
CA ILE A 107 10.11 3.44 -0.49
C ILE A 107 10.10 3.50 1.05
N PRO A 108 11.20 3.91 1.73
CA PRO A 108 11.22 3.96 3.19
C PRO A 108 10.23 4.98 3.77
N ILE A 109 9.93 6.06 3.05
CA ILE A 109 8.91 7.04 3.48
C ILE A 109 7.54 6.37 3.53
N GLY A 110 7.17 5.63 2.48
CA GLY A 110 5.92 4.89 2.44
C GLY A 110 5.84 3.79 3.51
N GLU A 111 6.95 3.08 3.76
CA GLU A 111 7.02 2.07 4.83
C GLU A 111 6.77 2.68 6.21
N TRP A 112 7.42 3.80 6.54
CA TRP A 112 7.17 4.50 7.80
C TRP A 112 5.73 4.96 7.94
N CYS A 113 5.09 5.43 6.87
CA CYS A 113 3.67 5.77 6.90
C CYS A 113 2.79 4.55 7.27
N ILE A 114 3.05 3.37 6.71
CA ILE A 114 2.32 2.15 7.06
C ILE A 114 2.61 1.73 8.50
N ILE A 115 3.86 1.71 8.93
CA ILE A 115 4.26 1.30 10.29
C ILE A 115 3.55 2.17 11.33
N ILE A 116 3.61 3.51 11.16
CA ILE A 116 2.97 4.44 12.08
C ILE A 116 1.45 4.26 12.05
N SER A 117 0.85 4.17 10.86
CA SER A 117 -0.59 3.97 10.73
C SER A 117 -1.08 2.70 11.42
N MET A 118 -0.43 1.55 11.16
CA MET A 118 -0.78 0.28 11.79
C MET A 118 -0.55 0.31 13.31
N GLY A 119 0.54 0.95 13.76
CA GLY A 119 0.80 1.17 15.18
C GLY A 119 -0.31 1.97 15.87
N MET A 120 -0.83 3.01 15.20
CA MET A 120 -1.98 3.78 15.70
C MET A 120 -3.24 2.91 15.79
N MET A 121 -3.53 2.11 14.75
CA MET A 121 -4.67 1.18 14.78
C MET A 121 -4.55 0.20 15.95
N ALA A 122 -3.38 -0.40 16.15
CA ALA A 122 -3.13 -1.32 17.25
C ALA A 122 -3.32 -0.64 18.61
N ALA A 123 -2.71 0.53 18.82
CA ALA A 123 -2.86 1.30 20.05
C ALA A 123 -4.33 1.68 20.33
N GLY A 124 -5.07 2.04 19.29
CA GLY A 124 -6.50 2.31 19.37
C GLY A 124 -7.32 1.08 19.72
N ALA A 125 -7.00 -0.08 19.15
CA ALA A 125 -7.67 -1.34 19.43
C ALA A 125 -7.49 -1.74 20.90
N PHE A 126 -6.26 -1.66 21.44
CA PHE A 126 -6.00 -1.95 22.86
C PHE A 126 -6.77 -1.01 23.80
N LYS A 127 -6.85 0.29 23.49
CA LYS A 127 -7.65 1.26 24.25
C LYS A 127 -9.16 1.03 24.21
N SER A 128 -9.66 0.22 23.29
CA SER A 128 -11.10 -0.05 23.15
C SER A 128 -11.56 -1.22 24.02
N ILE A 129 -10.61 -2.03 24.50
CA ILE A 129 -10.85 -3.26 25.28
C ILE A 129 -10.66 -2.98 26.78
N SER A 130 -9.89 -1.95 27.13
CA SER A 130 -9.69 -1.41 28.50
C SER A 130 -10.83 -0.49 28.92
#